data_AF-A0A1C4JXU2-F1
#
_entry.id   AF-A0A1C4JXU2-F1
#
_cell.length_a   1.000
_cell.length_b   1.000
_cell.length_c   1.000
_cell.angle_alpha   90.00
_cell.angle_beta   90.00
_cell.angle_gamma   90.00
#
_symmetry.space_group_name_H-M   'P 1'
#
loop_
_entity.id
_entity.type
_entity.pdbx_description
1 polymer ?
#
loop_
_entity_poly.entity_id
_entity_poly.type
_entity_poly.pdbx_seq_one_letter_code
_entity_poly.pdbx_strand_id
1 'polypeptide(L)' 'MPYDVEKPDEQWREELTPAEYAVLRQAGTEPAFRGEYTDTKT' A
#
# COMPACT_ATOMS: atom_id res chain seq x y z
N MET A 1 -18.58 3.71 10.42
CA MET A 1 -18.65 2.68 9.37
C MET A 1 -17.65 1.60 9.75
N PRO A 2 -18.05 0.35 10.00
CA PRO A 2 -17.11 -0.77 10.02
C PRO A 2 -16.57 -0.98 8.60
N TYR A 3 -15.33 -1.44 8.47
CA TYR A 3 -14.73 -1.77 7.18
C TYR A 3 -15.13 -3.21 6.82
N ASP A 4 -15.47 -3.47 5.55
CA ASP A 4 -15.81 -4.83 5.09
C ASP A 4 -14.61 -5.79 5.12
N VAL A 5 -13.39 -5.26 5.24
CA VAL A 5 -12.14 -6.03 5.26
C VAL A 5 -11.51 -5.95 6.64
N GLU A 6 -11.46 -7.09 7.33
CA GLU A 6 -10.72 -7.29 8.56
C GLU A 6 -9.63 -8.34 8.31
N LYS A 7 -8.36 -7.93 8.42
CA LYS A 7 -7.20 -8.81 8.36
C LYS A 7 -6.19 -8.41 9.45
N PRO A 8 -5.49 -9.38 10.08
CA PRO A 8 -4.42 -9.08 11.02
C PRO A 8 -3.25 -8.40 10.32
N ASP A 9 -2.42 -7.69 11.09
CA ASP A 9 -1.25 -6.97 10.56
C ASP A 9 -0.25 -7.89 9.85
N GLU A 10 -0.08 -9.11 10.36
CA GLU A 10 0.80 -10.13 9.80
C GLU A 10 0.38 -10.53 8.37
N GLN A 11 -0.91 -10.73 8.15
CA GLN A 11 -1.42 -11.05 6.82
C GLN A 11 -1.16 -9.91 5.83
N TRP A 12 -1.30 -8.66 6.26
CA TRP A 12 -0.95 -7.51 5.41
C TRP A 12 0.54 -7.44 5.08
N ARG A 13 1.42 -7.82 6.01
CA ARG A 13 2.87 -7.87 5.76
C ARG A 13 3.28 -8.98 4.81
N GLU A 14 2.52 -10.07 4.76
CA GLU A 14 2.74 -11.18 3.83
C GLU A 14 2.22 -10.87 2.41
N GLU A 15 1.08 -10.18 2.30
CA GLU A 15 0.44 -9.87 1.01
C GLU A 15 1.04 -8.64 0.30
N LEU A 16 1.56 -7.67 1.05
CA LEU A 16 2.06 -6.40 0.51
C LEU A 16 3.58 -6.39 0.39
N THR A 17 4.10 -5.70 -0.63
CA THR A 17 5.52 -5.35 -0.64
C THR A 17 5.84 -4.39 0.51
N PRO A 18 7.11 -4.30 0.95
CA PRO A 18 7.50 -3.36 2.02
C PRO A 18 7.12 -1.90 1.74
N ALA A 19 7.15 -1.48 0.46
CA ALA A 19 6.78 -0.13 0.05
C ALA A 19 5.27 0.11 0.15
N GLU A 20 4.45 -0.82 -0.35
CA GLU A 20 2.98 -0.74 -0.28
C GLU A 20 2.51 -0.79 1.18
N TYR A 21 3.09 -1.65 2.01
CA TYR A 21 2.77 -1.72 3.43
C TYR A 21 3.07 -0.39 4.14
N ALA A 22 4.23 0.22 3.87
CA ALA A 22 4.58 1.52 4.45
C ALA A 22 3.56 2.61 4.06
N VAL A 23 3.14 2.65 2.80
CA VAL A 23 2.15 3.64 2.33
C VAL A 23 0.76 3.36 2.91
N LEU A 24 0.22 2.15 2.71
CA LEU A 24 -1.16 1.81 3.04
C LEU A 24 -1.43 1.63 4.54
N ARG A 25 -0.44 1.14 5.30
CA ARG A 25 -0.60 0.77 6.72
C ARG A 25 0.16 1.68 7.68
N GLN A 26 1.26 2.29 7.25
CA GLN A 26 2.05 3.21 8.09
C GLN A 26 1.87 4.68 7.71
N ALA A 27 0.90 5.00 6.84
CA ALA A 27 0.63 6.35 6.34
C ALA A 27 1.87 7.03 5.71
N GLY A 28 2.74 6.22 5.09
CA GLY A 28 3.88 6.70 4.33
C GLY A 28 3.47 7.31 2.98
N THR A 29 4.40 8.04 2.37
CA THR A 29 4.27 8.58 1.02
C THR A 29 5.35 7.97 0.15
N GLU A 30 4.99 7.48 -1.02
CA GLU A 30 5.98 7.03 -2.00
C GLU A 30 6.86 8.20 -2.47
N PRO A 31 8.15 7.96 -2.78
CA PRO A 31 8.99 8.99 -3.36
C PRO A 31 8.43 9.50 -4.68
N ALA A 32 8.65 10.78 -4.97
CA ALA A 32 8.18 11.41 -6.20
C ALA A 32 8.63 10.62 -7.44
N PHE A 33 7.68 10.38 -8.35
CA PHE A 33 7.89 9.72 -9.64
C PHE A 33 8.41 8.27 -9.55
N ARG A 34 8.10 7.54 -8.48
CA ARG A 34 8.54 6.14 -8.29
C ARG A 34 7.40 5.11 -8.34
N GLY A 35 6.15 5.52 -8.26
CA GLY A 35 5.00 4.61 -8.32
C GLY A 35 4.90 3.92 -9.69
N GLU A 36 4.50 2.64 -9.69
CA GLU A 36 4.37 1.80 -10.91
C GLU A 36 3.57 2.49 -12.02
N TYR A 37 2.55 3.25 -11.63
CA TYR A 37 1.61 3.89 -12.55
C TYR A 37 1.96 5.34 -12.88
N THR A 38 3.08 5.88 -12.40
CA THR A 38 3.47 7.30 -12.57
C THR A 38 3.46 7.75 -14.03
N ASP A 39 4.01 6.93 -14.93
CA ASP A 39 4.25 7.31 -16.34
C ASP A 39 3.33 6.55 -17.32
N THR A 40 2.25 5.95 -16.81
CA THR A 40 1.32 5.19 -17.64
C THR A 40 0.41 6.10 -18.44
N LYS A 41 0.05 5.70 -19.67
CA LYS A 41 -0.85 6.44 -20.57
C LYS A 41 -2.14 5.64 -20.78
N THR A 42 -3.27 6.34 -20.89
CA THR A 42 -4.62 5.78 -21.07
C THR A 42 -5.16 6.02 -22.47
#